data_AF-A0A317AL58-F1
#
_entry.id   AF-A0A317AL58-F1
#
_cell.length_a   1.000
_cell.length_b   1.000
_cell.length_c   1.000
_cell.angle_alpha   90.00
_cell.angle_beta   90.00
_cell.angle_gamma   90.00
#
_symmetry.space_group_name_H-M   'P 1'
#
loop_
_entity.id
_entity.type
_entity.pdbx_description
1 polymer ?
#
loop_
_entity_poly.entity_id
_entity_poly.type
_entity_poly.pdbx_seq_one_letter_code
_entity_poly.pdbx_strand_id
1 'polypeptide(L)'
;MAPKKKTKTPSGAASASLPGSTQPTRQLPNWPALSPLIPESDVALEESVPNQIVTIPNLWTASLCRNYVSFLSSLPLTTTPGKPKKGDAVRVNDRYQIDDAAFAEKLWTETALEGLITGAALSDEQRKELWGGQVVGLNPNIRIYRYSRGQFFDQHCTLL
;
A
#
# COMPACT_ATOMS: atom_id res chain seq x y z
N MET A 1 33.14 41.89 56.11
CA MET A 1 34.08 40.93 55.48
C MET A 1 33.27 39.99 54.58
N ALA A 2 33.57 39.93 53.29
CA ALA A 2 32.98 38.98 52.34
C ALA A 2 33.83 37.70 52.29
N PRO A 3 33.25 36.59 51.79
CA PRO A 3 33.82 36.05 50.55
C PRO A 3 32.78 35.53 49.52
N LYS A 4 32.89 36.12 48.33
CA LYS A 4 32.90 35.60 46.95
C LYS A 4 32.06 34.37 46.51
N LYS A 5 31.21 34.68 45.53
CA LYS A 5 30.60 33.87 44.46
C LYS A 5 31.58 32.90 43.76
N LYS A 6 31.05 31.75 43.32
CA LYS A 6 31.40 31.12 42.03
C LYS A 6 30.14 30.65 41.30
N THR A 7 29.94 31.23 40.13
CA THR A 7 28.94 30.92 39.10
C THR A 7 29.30 29.62 38.38
N LYS A 8 28.33 28.75 38.09
CA LYS A 8 28.46 27.68 37.08
C LYS A 8 27.21 27.62 36.19
N THR A 9 27.50 27.56 34.90
CA THR A 9 26.70 27.59 33.67
C THR A 9 25.65 26.48 33.57
N PRO A 10 24.51 26.67 32.87
CA PRO A 10 23.59 25.57 32.56
C PRO A 10 24.15 24.72 31.40
N SER A 11 24.15 23.40 31.54
CA SER A 11 24.48 22.48 30.45
C SER A 11 23.33 21.52 30.22
N GLY A 12 22.78 21.61 29.01
CA GLY A 12 22.26 20.50 28.21
C GLY A 12 21.17 19.64 28.83
N ALA A 13 19.92 19.96 28.54
CA ALA A 13 18.85 18.97 28.53
C ALA A 13 19.19 17.91 27.47
N ALA A 14 19.60 16.72 27.93
CA ALA A 14 19.71 15.55 27.08
C ALA A 14 18.29 15.10 26.70
N SER A 15 17.93 15.33 25.43
CA SER A 15 16.75 14.70 24.83
C SER A 15 16.94 13.19 24.87
N ALA A 16 16.16 12.53 25.70
CA ALA A 16 16.05 11.08 25.70
C ALA A 16 15.50 10.63 24.34
N SER A 17 16.37 10.04 23.51
CA SER A 17 15.98 9.32 22.31
C SER A 17 15.20 8.07 22.72
N LEU A 18 13.94 8.00 22.29
CA LEU A 18 13.13 6.79 22.35
C LEU A 18 13.88 5.65 21.63
N PRO A 19 13.87 4.41 22.17
CA PRO A 19 14.51 3.29 21.51
C PRO A 19 13.76 2.99 20.21
N GLY A 20 14.42 3.25 19.07
CA GLY A 20 13.96 2.82 17.76
C GLY A 20 13.84 1.30 17.75
N SER A 21 12.63 0.80 17.47
CA SER A 21 12.44 -0.62 17.22
C SER A 21 13.28 -1.01 16.01
N THR A 22 14.37 -1.74 16.23
CA THR A 22 15.12 -2.44 15.20
C THR A 22 14.23 -3.55 14.64
N GLN A 23 13.39 -3.20 13.66
CA GLN A 23 12.82 -4.24 12.81
C GLN A 23 13.97 -4.87 12.00
N PRO A 24 14.07 -6.20 11.94
CA PRO A 24 15.02 -6.85 11.05
C PRO A 24 14.77 -6.34 9.63
N THR A 25 15.84 -6.04 8.89
CA THR A 25 15.77 -5.64 7.48
C THR A 25 15.12 -6.78 6.69
N ARG A 26 13.80 -6.65 6.44
CA ARG A 26 13.05 -7.64 5.69
C ARG A 26 13.58 -7.61 4.25
N GLN A 27 14.18 -8.71 3.80
CA GLN A 27 14.64 -8.82 2.42
C GLN A 27 13.44 -8.63 1.46
N LEU A 28 13.66 -7.82 0.42
CA LEU A 28 12.67 -7.62 -0.62
C LEU A 28 12.37 -8.95 -1.33
N PRO A 29 11.09 -9.28 -1.60
CA PRO A 29 10.73 -10.42 -2.41
C PRO A 29 11.28 -10.28 -3.84
N ASN A 30 11.67 -11.40 -4.43
CA ASN A 30 11.91 -11.48 -5.88
C ASN A 30 10.57 -11.54 -6.61
N TRP A 31 9.91 -10.39 -6.78
CA TRP A 31 8.67 -10.30 -7.54
C TRP A 31 8.83 -10.91 -8.94
N PRO A 32 7.90 -11.76 -9.41
CA PRO A 32 7.90 -12.24 -10.78
C PRO A 32 7.87 -11.08 -11.78
N ALA A 33 8.33 -11.30 -13.01
CA ALA A 33 8.18 -10.29 -14.05
C ALA A 33 6.69 -10.02 -14.35
N LEU A 34 6.32 -8.75 -14.57
CA LEU A 34 5.00 -8.33 -15.02
C LEU A 34 4.87 -8.61 -16.52
N SER A 35 4.86 -9.89 -16.92
CA SER A 35 4.76 -10.29 -18.32
C SER A 35 4.16 -11.70 -18.48
N PRO A 36 3.32 -11.93 -19.51
CA PRO A 36 2.83 -10.95 -20.48
C PRO A 36 1.70 -10.08 -19.90
N LEU A 37 1.64 -8.82 -20.34
CA LEU A 37 0.59 -7.85 -20.02
C LEU A 37 -0.42 -7.72 -21.16
N ILE A 38 -1.60 -7.21 -20.83
CA ILE A 38 -2.64 -6.87 -21.81
C ILE A 38 -2.33 -5.46 -22.33
N PRO A 39 -2.35 -5.20 -23.65
CA PRO A 39 -2.15 -3.87 -24.20
C PRO A 39 -3.13 -2.86 -23.60
N GLU A 40 -2.68 -1.63 -23.34
CA GLU A 40 -3.56 -0.57 -22.79
C GLU A 40 -4.78 -0.31 -23.68
N SER A 41 -4.66 -0.46 -25.01
CA SER A 41 -5.78 -0.33 -25.96
C SER A 41 -6.90 -1.34 -25.75
N ASP A 42 -6.60 -2.45 -25.08
CA ASP A 42 -7.51 -3.60 -24.90
C ASP A 42 -8.09 -3.63 -23.49
N VAL A 43 -7.78 -2.61 -22.67
CA VAL A 43 -8.26 -2.45 -21.29
C VAL A 43 -8.95 -1.09 -21.17
N ALA A 44 -10.01 -1.01 -20.36
CA ALA A 44 -10.73 0.23 -20.13
C ALA A 44 -11.06 0.43 -18.66
N LEU A 45 -11.22 1.69 -18.26
CA LEU A 45 -11.77 2.06 -16.97
C LEU A 45 -13.31 2.05 -17.07
N GLU A 46 -13.95 1.27 -16.21
CA GLU A 46 -15.41 1.12 -16.16
C GLU A 46 -15.95 1.62 -14.83
N GLU A 47 -16.84 2.60 -14.87
CA GLU A 47 -17.50 3.12 -13.68
C GLU A 47 -18.70 2.24 -13.29
N SER A 48 -18.60 1.56 -12.15
CA SER A 48 -19.69 0.74 -11.60
C SER A 48 -20.64 1.54 -10.72
N VAL A 49 -20.12 2.57 -10.04
CA VAL A 49 -20.93 3.51 -9.25
C VAL A 49 -20.43 4.93 -9.55
N PRO A 50 -21.31 5.83 -10.06
CA PRO A 50 -20.94 7.19 -10.39
C PRO A 50 -20.18 7.91 -9.27
N ASN A 51 -19.04 8.46 -9.62
CA ASN A 51 -18.09 9.20 -8.79
C ASN A 51 -17.62 8.46 -7.53
N GLN A 52 -17.65 7.12 -7.53
CA GLN A 52 -17.35 6.32 -6.33
C GLN A 52 -16.56 5.05 -6.61
N ILE A 53 -16.99 4.24 -7.58
CA ILE A 53 -16.39 2.92 -7.84
C ILE A 53 -16.09 2.79 -9.32
N VAL A 54 -14.81 2.66 -9.63
CA VAL A 54 -14.30 2.31 -10.95
C VAL A 54 -13.63 0.94 -10.91
N THR A 55 -13.67 0.25 -12.04
CA THR A 55 -13.11 -1.08 -12.23
C THR A 55 -12.28 -1.12 -13.50
N ILE A 56 -11.29 -2.00 -13.54
CA ILE A 56 -10.45 -2.23 -14.71
C ILE A 56 -10.48 -3.75 -14.95
N PRO A 57 -11.44 -4.26 -15.74
CA PRO A 57 -11.51 -5.69 -16.02
C PRO A 57 -10.28 -6.12 -16.83
N ASN A 58 -9.81 -7.33 -16.58
CA ASN A 58 -8.69 -7.92 -17.32
C ASN A 58 -7.42 -7.05 -17.29
N LEU A 59 -7.08 -6.44 -16.14
CA LEU A 59 -5.81 -5.71 -16.01
C LEU A 59 -4.58 -6.61 -16.28
N TRP A 60 -4.64 -7.87 -15.84
CA TRP A 60 -3.56 -8.86 -16.01
C TRP A 60 -4.04 -10.06 -16.83
N THR A 61 -3.11 -10.66 -17.58
CA THR A 61 -3.37 -11.93 -18.26
C THR A 61 -3.61 -13.06 -17.25
N ALA A 62 -4.41 -14.06 -17.63
CA ALA A 62 -4.67 -15.21 -16.77
C ALA A 62 -3.37 -15.96 -16.38
N SER A 63 -2.37 -16.00 -17.26
CA SER A 63 -1.04 -16.55 -16.97
C SER A 63 -0.30 -15.76 -15.91
N LEU A 64 -0.31 -14.43 -15.99
CA LEU A 64 0.33 -13.55 -15.03
C LEU A 64 -0.32 -13.70 -13.64
N CYS A 65 -1.65 -13.72 -13.59
CA CYS A 65 -2.40 -13.99 -12.37
C CYS A 65 -2.01 -15.31 -11.72
N ARG A 66 -1.91 -16.41 -12.48
CA ARG A 66 -1.50 -17.72 -11.95
C ARG A 66 -0.06 -17.70 -11.41
N ASN A 67 0.86 -17.06 -12.13
CA ASN A 67 2.25 -16.94 -11.71
C ASN A 67 2.37 -16.16 -10.39
N TYR A 68 1.69 -15.01 -10.29
CA TYR A 68 1.66 -14.22 -9.07
C TYR A 68 0.95 -14.93 -7.92
N VAL A 69 -0.17 -15.62 -8.15
CA VAL A 69 -0.81 -16.42 -7.09
C VAL A 69 0.14 -17.49 -6.54
N SER A 70 0.86 -18.20 -7.42
CA SER A 70 1.87 -19.18 -7.03
C SER A 70 2.97 -18.55 -6.18
N PHE A 71 3.54 -17.44 -6.63
CA PHE A 71 4.59 -16.72 -5.90
C PHE A 71 4.10 -16.14 -4.55
N LEU A 72 2.95 -15.47 -4.54
CA LEU A 72 2.38 -14.87 -3.33
C LEU A 72 2.07 -15.94 -2.27
N SER A 73 1.75 -17.16 -2.70
CA SER A 73 1.52 -18.30 -1.78
C SER A 73 2.78 -18.74 -1.04
N SER A 74 3.99 -18.49 -1.59
CA SER A 74 5.26 -18.81 -0.93
C SER A 74 5.74 -17.73 0.03
N LEU A 75 5.11 -16.57 0.07
CA LEU A 75 5.47 -15.50 1.01
C LEU A 75 5.14 -15.90 2.46
N PRO A 76 5.93 -15.45 3.45
CA PRO A 76 5.68 -15.74 4.86
C PRO A 76 4.58 -14.83 5.42
N LEU A 77 3.32 -15.13 5.07
CA LEU A 77 2.16 -14.42 5.60
C LEU A 77 1.90 -14.85 7.05
N THR A 78 1.52 -13.89 7.89
CA THR A 78 1.11 -14.12 9.28
C THR A 78 -0.37 -13.89 9.46
N THR A 79 -1.06 -14.81 10.14
CA THR A 79 -2.48 -14.67 10.45
C THR A 79 -2.70 -13.50 11.41
N THR A 80 -3.59 -12.58 11.04
CA THR A 80 -3.96 -11.44 11.89
C THR A 80 -4.69 -11.91 13.14
N PRO A 81 -4.47 -11.26 14.30
CA PRO A 81 -5.18 -11.63 15.52
C PRO A 81 -6.69 -11.40 15.37
N GLY A 82 -7.49 -12.44 15.59
CA GLY A 82 -8.95 -12.36 15.46
C GLY A 82 -9.68 -11.58 16.56
N LYS A 83 -8.96 -11.02 17.55
CA LYS A 83 -9.54 -10.15 18.58
C LYS A 83 -9.31 -8.68 18.16
N PRO A 84 -10.32 -7.97 17.63
CA PRO A 84 -10.17 -6.57 17.28
C PRO A 84 -10.02 -5.70 18.53
N LYS A 85 -9.48 -4.49 18.37
CA LYS A 85 -9.60 -3.44 19.39
C LYS A 85 -11.04 -2.92 19.38
N LYS A 86 -11.46 -2.31 20.48
CA LYS A 86 -12.78 -1.68 20.57
C LYS A 86 -12.91 -0.61 19.47
N GLY A 87 -13.88 -0.79 18.57
CA GLY A 87 -14.12 0.10 17.42
C GLY A 87 -13.44 -0.32 16.12
N ASP A 88 -12.54 -1.31 16.15
CA ASP A 88 -11.96 -1.89 14.94
C ASP A 88 -12.85 -3.03 14.42
N ALA A 89 -12.93 -3.19 13.10
CA ALA A 89 -13.57 -4.35 12.50
C ALA A 89 -12.81 -5.65 12.81
N VAL A 90 -13.57 -6.74 13.00
CA VAL A 90 -12.98 -8.07 13.13
C VAL A 90 -12.33 -8.43 11.79
N ARG A 91 -11.08 -8.88 11.86
CA ARG A 91 -10.34 -9.39 10.71
C ARG A 91 -9.69 -10.70 11.10
N VAL A 92 -9.84 -11.66 10.21
CA VAL A 92 -9.15 -12.94 10.28
C VAL A 92 -8.66 -13.21 8.87
N ASN A 93 -7.39 -12.89 8.60
CA ASN A 93 -6.74 -13.13 7.32
C ASN A 93 -5.25 -13.36 7.51
N ASP A 94 -4.61 -14.01 6.54
CA ASP A 94 -3.16 -14.06 6.50
C ASP A 94 -2.65 -12.77 5.82
N ARG A 95 -1.65 -12.11 6.41
CA ARG A 95 -1.13 -10.82 5.94
C ARG A 95 0.37 -10.88 5.71
N TYR A 96 0.80 -10.33 4.59
CA TYR A 96 2.17 -9.95 4.33
C TYR A 96 2.22 -8.44 4.00
N GLN A 97 3.25 -7.75 4.48
CA GLN A 97 3.43 -6.32 4.24
C GLN A 97 4.91 -6.03 4.04
N ILE A 98 5.19 -5.20 3.03
CA ILE A 98 6.53 -4.68 2.80
C ILE A 98 6.43 -3.26 2.23
N ASP A 99 7.48 -2.47 2.44
CA ASP A 99 7.67 -1.20 1.75
C ASP A 99 8.60 -1.44 0.56
N ASP A 100 8.10 -1.26 -0.66
CA ASP A 100 8.82 -1.52 -1.90
C ASP A 100 8.39 -0.54 -2.99
N ALA A 101 9.01 0.65 -2.98
CA ALA A 101 8.71 1.71 -3.93
C ALA A 101 9.02 1.31 -5.38
N ALA A 102 10.06 0.52 -5.61
CA ALA A 102 10.43 0.08 -6.96
C ALA A 102 9.37 -0.87 -7.53
N PHE A 103 8.84 -1.80 -6.73
CA PHE A 103 7.74 -2.65 -7.19
C PHE A 103 6.44 -1.87 -7.39
N ALA A 104 6.13 -0.91 -6.51
CA ALA A 104 4.98 -0.02 -6.68
C ALA A 104 5.06 0.80 -7.98
N GLU A 105 6.24 1.34 -8.31
CA GLU A 105 6.50 2.06 -9.56
C GLU A 105 6.35 1.15 -10.79
N LYS A 106 6.85 -0.09 -10.73
CA LYS A 106 6.66 -1.06 -11.82
C LYS A 106 5.19 -1.39 -12.05
N LEU A 107 4.43 -1.62 -10.98
CA LEU A 107 2.98 -1.84 -11.09
C LEU A 107 2.29 -0.65 -11.74
N TRP A 108 2.69 0.57 -11.39
CA TRP A 108 2.12 1.79 -11.93
C TRP A 108 2.44 1.99 -13.42
N THR A 109 3.72 1.92 -13.77
CA THR A 109 4.25 2.33 -15.09
C THR A 109 4.32 1.22 -16.13
N GLU A 110 4.55 -0.04 -15.72
CA GLU A 110 4.66 -1.16 -16.67
C GLU A 110 3.28 -1.70 -17.05
N THR A 111 2.28 -1.59 -16.17
CA THR A 111 0.89 -1.99 -16.48
C THR A 111 0.10 -0.84 -17.11
N ALA A 112 -1.14 -1.09 -17.53
CA ALA A 112 -2.03 -0.06 -18.03
C ALA A 112 -2.54 0.93 -16.96
N LEU A 113 -2.15 0.78 -15.68
CA LEU A 113 -2.70 1.59 -14.58
C LEU A 113 -2.46 3.08 -14.75
N GLU A 114 -1.21 3.50 -15.01
CA GLU A 114 -0.89 4.91 -15.19
C GLU A 114 -1.70 5.52 -16.35
N GLY A 115 -1.65 4.89 -17.52
CA GLY A 115 -2.36 5.33 -18.72
C GLY A 115 -3.88 5.40 -18.51
N LEU A 116 -4.49 4.42 -17.86
CA LEU A 116 -5.94 4.40 -17.62
C LEU A 116 -6.39 5.43 -16.57
N ILE A 117 -5.60 5.64 -15.51
CA ILE A 117 -5.98 6.52 -14.40
C ILE A 117 -5.66 7.99 -14.72
N THR A 118 -4.57 8.23 -15.44
CA THR A 118 -4.13 9.58 -15.85
C THR A 118 -4.58 9.95 -17.26
N GLY A 119 -5.13 9.01 -18.02
CA GLY A 119 -5.33 9.09 -19.46
C GLY A 119 -6.19 10.24 -19.97
N ALA A 120 -6.08 10.44 -21.29
CA ALA A 120 -6.62 11.56 -22.06
C ALA A 120 -8.14 11.53 -22.29
N ALA A 121 -8.83 10.46 -21.89
CA ALA A 121 -10.29 10.35 -22.04
C ALA A 121 -11.06 11.24 -21.04
N LEU A 122 -10.40 11.69 -19.97
CA LEU A 122 -10.96 12.61 -18.98
C LEU A 122 -10.26 13.97 -19.11
N SER A 123 -11.05 15.05 -19.14
CA SER A 123 -10.50 16.41 -18.99
C SER A 123 -9.86 16.58 -17.61
N ASP A 124 -9.02 17.60 -17.43
CA ASP A 124 -8.39 17.89 -16.14
C ASP A 124 -9.43 18.14 -15.04
N GLU A 125 -10.57 18.73 -15.38
CA GLU A 125 -11.71 18.95 -14.50
C GLU A 125 -12.37 17.63 -14.10
N GLN A 126 -12.66 16.75 -15.07
CA GLN A 126 -13.24 15.43 -14.80
C GLN A 126 -12.31 14.56 -13.96
N ARG A 127 -10.99 14.65 -14.21
CA ARG A 127 -9.97 13.94 -13.43
C ARG A 127 -9.94 14.45 -11.99
N LYS A 128 -9.98 15.77 -11.79
CA LYS A 128 -9.98 16.38 -10.46
C LYS A 128 -11.28 16.09 -9.70
N GLU A 129 -12.41 16.03 -10.39
CA GLU A 129 -13.69 15.64 -9.80
C GLU A 129 -13.70 14.18 -9.36
N LEU A 130 -13.18 13.28 -10.21
CA LEU A 130 -13.16 11.84 -9.94
C LEU A 130 -12.17 11.46 -8.82
N TRP A 131 -10.97 12.04 -8.82
CA TRP A 131 -9.89 11.65 -7.90
C TRP A 131 -9.67 12.62 -6.74
N GLY A 132 -10.31 13.80 -6.74
CA GLY A 132 -10.12 14.84 -5.73
C GLY A 132 -8.75 15.53 -5.78
N GLY A 133 -7.93 15.26 -6.79
CA GLY A 133 -6.56 15.77 -6.90
C GLY A 133 -5.79 15.20 -8.09
N GLN A 134 -4.48 15.45 -8.12
CA GLN A 134 -3.58 14.85 -9.12
C GLN A 134 -3.11 13.48 -8.63
N VAL A 135 -3.32 12.44 -9.44
CA VAL A 135 -2.78 11.10 -9.18
C VAL A 135 -1.31 11.06 -9.59
N VAL A 136 -0.45 10.57 -8.70
CA VAL A 136 1.03 10.56 -8.89
C VAL A 136 1.65 9.17 -8.80
N GLY A 137 0.86 8.13 -8.56
CA GLY A 137 1.33 6.75 -8.45
C GLY A 137 0.70 5.97 -7.30
N LEU A 138 1.29 4.80 -7.01
CA LEU A 138 0.84 3.89 -5.98
C LEU A 138 1.60 4.11 -4.65
N ASN A 139 0.93 3.81 -3.54
CA ASN A 139 1.58 3.80 -2.22
C ASN A 139 2.63 2.66 -2.17
N PRO A 140 3.88 2.92 -1.74
CA PRO A 140 4.94 1.91 -1.69
C PRO A 140 4.68 0.81 -0.64
N ASN A 141 3.71 1.01 0.25
CA ASN A 141 3.34 0.03 1.26
C ASN A 141 2.46 -1.10 0.68
N ILE A 142 3.13 -2.08 0.08
CA ILE A 142 2.50 -3.27 -0.50
C ILE A 142 1.94 -4.16 0.61
N ARG A 143 0.65 -4.48 0.51
CA ARG A 143 -0.07 -5.35 1.45
C ARG A 143 -0.72 -6.50 0.69
N ILE A 144 -0.38 -7.72 1.07
CA ILE A 144 -0.96 -8.94 0.52
C ILE A 144 -1.83 -9.57 1.60
N TYR A 145 -3.07 -9.90 1.23
CA TYR A 145 -4.01 -10.61 2.08
C TYR A 145 -4.39 -11.94 1.43
N ARG A 146 -4.41 -13.01 2.23
CA ARG A 146 -4.89 -14.32 1.81
C ARG A 146 -6.02 -14.76 2.74
N TYR A 147 -7.07 -15.30 2.13
CA TYR A 147 -8.26 -15.79 2.82
C TYR A 147 -8.42 -17.29 2.54
N SER A 148 -8.35 -18.08 3.60
CA SER A 148 -8.72 -19.50 3.62
C SER A 148 -10.17 -19.65 4.06
N ARG A 149 -10.72 -20.87 3.98
CA ARG A 149 -12.09 -21.14 4.41
C ARG A 149 -12.30 -20.70 5.87
N GLY A 150 -13.32 -19.86 6.10
CA GLY A 150 -13.66 -19.34 7.42
C GLY A 150 -12.91 -18.06 7.83
N GLN A 151 -11.95 -17.61 7.04
CA GLN A 151 -11.32 -16.29 7.19
C GLN A 151 -12.21 -15.20 6.58
N PHE A 152 -12.26 -14.01 7.17
CA PHE A 152 -13.12 -12.91 6.76
C PHE A 152 -12.56 -11.55 7.18
N PHE A 153 -13.15 -10.49 6.64
CA PHE A 153 -12.93 -9.13 7.08
C PHE A 153 -14.29 -8.43 7.12
N ASP A 154 -14.74 -8.05 8.31
CA ASP A 154 -16.02 -7.37 8.48
C ASP A 154 -16.04 -6.00 7.78
N GLN A 155 -17.26 -5.55 7.45
CA GLN A 155 -17.49 -4.22 6.90
C GLN A 155 -16.87 -3.15 7.80
N HIS A 156 -16.13 -2.24 7.17
CA HIS A 156 -15.50 -1.12 7.84
C HIS A 156 -15.32 0.05 6.86
N CYS A 157 -15.19 1.25 7.40
CA CYS A 157 -14.75 2.39 6.63
C CYS A 157 -13.22 2.50 6.75
N THR A 158 -12.52 2.54 5.62
CA THR A 158 -11.13 2.96 5.61
C THR A 158 -11.12 4.48 5.68
N LEU A 159 -10.64 5.05 6.78
CA LEU A 159 -10.33 6.47 6.84
C LEU A 159 -9.00 6.66 6.11
N LEU A 160 -9.04 7.31 4.95
CA LEU A 160 -7.87 7.74 4.19
C LEU A 160 -7.27 9.03 4.77
#